data_AF-A0A848M3C3-F1
#
_entry.id   AF-A0A848M3C3-F1
#
_cell.length_a   1.000
_cell.length_b   1.000
_cell.length_c   1.000
_cell.angle_alpha   90.00
_cell.angle_beta   90.00
_cell.angle_gamma   90.00
#
_symmetry.space_group_name_H-M   'P 1'
#
loop_
_entity.id
_entity.type
_entity.pdbx_description
1 polymer ?
#
loop_
_entity_poly.entity_id
_entity_poly.type
_entity_poly.pdbx_seq_one_letter_code
_entity_poly.pdbx_strand_id
1 'polypeptide(L)'
;MYLPLFGLLHMIVGFLLFRHPDADPSRWFSRNHIDDLNEKDIINLKLKGLILVLWGALMALAGVYTLLKGHGQILFTFSLIVGLGAVSFGIYAIKQPNIKWMRSLGVKEQDHDITWFIKLAGIILIIFGTLCILLSAQHLFV
;
A
#
# COMPACT_ATOMS: atom_id res chain seq x y z
N MET A 1 4.60 -4.84 -20.57
CA MET A 1 5.08 -3.44 -20.65
C MET A 1 4.17 -2.44 -19.93
N TYR A 2 2.84 -2.55 -20.02
CA TYR A 2 1.91 -1.56 -19.41
C TYR A 2 1.57 -1.78 -17.93
N LEU A 3 1.93 -2.93 -17.35
CA LEU A 3 1.63 -3.27 -15.95
C LEU A 3 2.18 -2.25 -14.92
N PRO A 4 3.40 -1.69 -15.09
CA PRO A 4 3.90 -0.60 -14.25
C PRO A 4 3.06 0.68 -14.30
N LEU A 5 2.64 1.07 -15.51
CA LEU A 5 1.79 2.24 -15.73
C LEU A 5 0.41 2.04 -15.11
N PHE A 6 -0.15 0.84 -15.25
CA PHE A 6 -1.44 0.48 -14.64
C PHE A 6 -1.36 0.46 -13.11
N GLY A 7 -0.24 -0.05 -12.57
CA GLY A 7 0.04 -0.02 -11.13
C GLY A 7 0.17 1.41 -10.58
N LEU A 8 0.90 2.28 -11.28
CA LEU A 8 1.00 3.71 -10.94
C LEU A 8 -0.36 4.41 -10.97
N LEU A 9 -1.20 4.13 -11.97
CA LEU A 9 -2.56 4.65 -12.04
C LEU A 9 -3.38 4.25 -10.81
N HIS A 10 -3.32 2.96 -10.42
CA HIS A 10 -4.01 2.46 -9.22
C HIS A 10 -3.49 3.09 -7.93
N MET A 11 -2.18 3.34 -7.84
CA MET A 11 -1.59 4.08 -6.71
C MET A 11 -2.08 5.53 -6.65
N ILE A 12 -2.15 6.22 -7.79
CA ILE A 12 -2.63 7.61 -7.85
C ILE A 12 -4.12 7.67 -7.46
N VAL A 13 -4.95 6.83 -8.07
CA VAL A 13 -6.40 6.78 -7.78
C VAL A 13 -6.66 6.37 -6.34
N GLY A 14 -5.94 5.36 -5.84
CA GLY A 14 -6.06 4.90 -4.45
C GLY A 14 -5.63 5.98 -3.44
N PHE A 15 -4.56 6.70 -3.75
CA PHE A 15 -4.08 7.81 -2.93
C PHE A 15 -5.08 8.97 -2.90
N LEU A 16 -5.72 9.29 -4.04
CA LEU A 16 -6.77 10.29 -4.12
C LEU A 16 -7.99 9.89 -3.29
N LEU A 17 -8.49 8.65 -3.43
CA LEU A 17 -9.60 8.10 -2.62
C LEU A 17 -9.28 8.09 -1.12
N PHE A 18 -8.02 7.88 -0.76
CA PHE A 18 -7.57 7.85 0.62
C PHE A 18 -7.47 9.25 1.25
N ARG A 19 -6.94 10.22 0.50
CA ARG A 19 -6.71 11.58 0.98
C ARG A 19 -7.97 12.44 0.90
N HIS A 20 -8.78 12.19 -0.13
CA HIS A 20 -10.01 12.91 -0.45
C HIS A 20 -11.14 11.88 -0.70
N PRO A 21 -11.64 11.22 0.35
CA PRO A 21 -12.74 10.23 0.23
C PRO A 21 -14.06 10.87 -0.24
N ASP A 22 -14.19 12.18 -0.12
CA ASP A 22 -15.22 13.04 -0.71
C ASP A 22 -15.08 13.22 -2.22
N ALA A 23 -13.86 13.05 -2.77
CA ALA A 23 -13.56 13.13 -4.20
C ALA A 23 -13.70 11.77 -4.93
N ASP A 24 -14.46 10.83 -4.37
CA ASP A 24 -14.75 9.53 -5.00
C ASP A 24 -15.34 9.75 -6.41
N PRO A 25 -14.66 9.30 -7.49
CA PRO A 25 -15.12 9.51 -8.85
C PRO A 25 -16.48 8.88 -9.14
N SER A 26 -16.84 7.79 -8.44
CA SER A 26 -18.16 7.17 -8.58
C SER A 26 -19.30 8.10 -8.11
N ARG A 27 -18.98 9.10 -7.30
CA ARG A 27 -19.91 10.14 -6.84
C ARG A 27 -19.99 11.34 -7.76
N TRP A 28 -18.97 11.60 -8.58
CA TRP A 28 -19.12 12.57 -9.67
C TRP A 28 -20.16 12.11 -10.69
N PHE A 29 -20.40 10.79 -10.77
CA PHE A 29 -21.40 10.19 -11.66
C PHE A 29 -22.71 9.81 -10.95
N SER A 30 -22.75 9.79 -9.61
CA SER A 30 -23.99 9.55 -8.87
C SER A 30 -24.58 10.87 -8.35
N ARG A 31 -25.87 11.07 -8.58
CA ARG A 31 -26.60 12.32 -8.25
C ARG A 31 -26.75 12.60 -6.74
N ASN A 32 -26.03 11.89 -5.88
CA ASN A 32 -26.17 11.99 -4.43
C ASN A 32 -25.31 13.13 -3.89
N HIS A 33 -25.97 14.11 -3.24
CA HIS A 33 -25.31 15.30 -2.71
C HIS A 33 -24.37 15.00 -1.53
N ILE A 34 -23.42 15.93 -1.35
CA ILE A 34 -22.17 15.87 -0.59
C ILE A 34 -22.38 15.74 0.94
N ASP A 35 -23.59 15.92 1.44
CA ASP A 35 -23.83 16.28 2.86
C ASP A 35 -24.11 15.11 3.81
N ASP A 36 -24.20 13.86 3.33
CA ASP A 36 -24.64 12.69 4.13
C ASP A 36 -23.55 11.59 4.32
N LEU A 37 -22.27 11.98 4.35
CA LEU A 37 -21.20 11.04 4.65
C LEU A 37 -21.11 10.75 6.15
N ASN A 38 -21.64 9.60 6.56
CA ASN A 38 -21.41 9.09 7.90
C ASN A 38 -19.91 8.78 8.11
N GLU A 39 -19.38 8.99 9.33
CA GLU A 39 -17.96 8.81 9.69
C GLU A 39 -17.46 7.40 9.28
N LYS A 40 -18.33 6.40 9.39
CA LYS A 40 -18.07 5.02 8.97
C LYS A 40 -17.81 4.86 7.47
N ASP A 41 -18.53 5.58 6.62
CA ASP A 41 -18.39 5.49 5.17
C ASP A 41 -17.10 6.16 4.69
N ILE A 42 -16.71 7.27 5.33
CA ILE A 42 -15.43 7.93 5.12
C ILE A 42 -14.28 6.95 5.42
N ILE A 43 -14.33 6.25 6.56
CA ILE A 43 -13.31 5.28 6.95
C ILE A 43 -13.25 4.12 5.94
N ASN A 44 -14.40 3.62 5.50
CA ASN A 44 -14.46 2.53 4.52
C ASN A 44 -13.87 2.94 3.16
N LEU A 45 -14.14 4.16 2.70
CA LEU A 45 -13.55 4.75 1.49
C LEU A 45 -12.03 4.88 1.61
N LYS A 46 -11.53 5.36 2.75
CA LYS A 46 -10.08 5.41 3.01
C LYS A 46 -9.47 4.03 2.98
N LEU A 47 -10.10 3.03 3.61
CA LEU A 47 -9.62 1.65 3.59
C LEU A 47 -9.54 1.10 2.16
N LYS A 48 -10.57 1.32 1.35
CA LYS A 48 -10.59 0.95 -0.07
C LYS A 48 -9.48 1.65 -0.85
N GLY A 49 -9.27 2.95 -0.62
CA GLY A 49 -8.18 3.72 -1.23
C GLY A 49 -6.80 3.12 -0.88
N LEU A 50 -6.58 2.80 0.39
CA LEU A 50 -5.34 2.15 0.85
C LEU A 50 -5.12 0.78 0.19
N ILE A 51 -6.15 -0.06 0.12
CA ILE A 51 -6.09 -1.36 -0.57
C ILE A 51 -5.72 -1.16 -2.05
N LEU A 52 -6.32 -0.17 -2.71
CA LEU A 52 -6.05 0.14 -4.11
C LEU A 52 -4.60 0.61 -4.34
N VAL A 53 -4.05 1.40 -3.40
CA VAL A 53 -2.62 1.79 -3.44
C VAL A 53 -1.72 0.57 -3.32
N LEU A 54 -2.00 -0.31 -2.35
CA LEU A 54 -1.21 -1.54 -2.15
C LEU A 54 -1.29 -2.46 -3.36
N TRP A 55 -2.47 -2.60 -3.96
CA TRP A 55 -2.67 -3.36 -5.18
C TRP A 55 -1.90 -2.76 -6.37
N GLY A 56 -1.96 -1.43 -6.53
CA GLY A 56 -1.21 -0.72 -7.55
C GLY A 56 0.30 -0.90 -7.40
N ALA A 57 0.80 -0.88 -6.17
CA ALA A 57 2.22 -1.16 -5.88
C ALA A 57 2.60 -2.59 -6.28
N LEU A 58 1.77 -3.59 -5.98
CA LEU A 58 1.99 -4.98 -6.41
C LEU A 58 2.03 -5.12 -7.94
N MET A 59 1.09 -4.49 -8.65
CA MET A 59 1.10 -4.50 -10.13
C MET A 59 2.33 -3.81 -10.69
N ALA A 60 2.76 -2.71 -10.08
CA ALA A 60 3.97 -2.00 -10.49
C ALA A 60 5.22 -2.86 -10.31
N LEU A 61 5.36 -3.49 -9.14
CA LEU A 61 6.45 -4.41 -8.82
C LEU A 61 6.47 -5.63 -9.76
N ALA A 62 5.32 -6.24 -10.03
CA ALA A 62 5.19 -7.35 -10.97
C ALA A 62 5.56 -6.91 -12.40
N GLY A 63 5.19 -5.68 -12.79
CA GLY A 63 5.54 -5.13 -14.08
C GLY A 63 7.04 -4.92 -14.23
N VAL A 64 7.68 -4.35 -13.21
CA VAL A 64 9.14 -4.18 -13.15
C VAL A 64 9.83 -5.55 -13.18
N TYR A 65 9.34 -6.54 -12.43
CA TYR A 65 9.84 -7.91 -12.47
C TYR A 65 9.85 -8.48 -13.90
N THR A 66 8.75 -8.32 -14.65
CA THR A 66 8.69 -8.81 -16.04
C THR A 66 9.63 -8.08 -16.99
N LEU A 67 9.91 -6.79 -16.76
CA LEU A 67 10.84 -6.00 -17.56
C LEU A 67 12.30 -6.37 -17.29
N LEU A 68 12.61 -6.73 -16.03
CA LEU A 68 13.93 -7.13 -15.59
C LEU A 68 14.17 -8.64 -15.77
N LYS A 69 13.20 -9.38 -16.32
CA LYS A 69 13.31 -10.82 -16.57
C LYS A 69 14.42 -11.07 -17.60
N GLY A 70 15.55 -11.61 -17.12
CA GLY A 70 16.80 -11.79 -17.90
C GLY A 70 18.00 -11.06 -17.29
N HIS A 71 17.78 -10.14 -16.35
CA HIS A 71 18.82 -9.45 -15.59
C HIS A 71 18.73 -9.83 -14.10
N GLY A 72 19.09 -11.07 -13.78
CA GLY A 72 18.93 -11.66 -12.44
C GLY A 72 19.54 -10.81 -11.31
N GLN A 73 20.72 -10.22 -11.55
CA GLN A 73 21.38 -9.32 -10.60
C GLN A 73 20.57 -8.05 -10.31
N ILE A 74 20.06 -7.38 -11.35
CA ILE A 74 19.26 -6.14 -11.20
C ILE A 74 17.95 -6.45 -10.47
N LEU A 75 17.34 -7.59 -10.78
CA LEU A 75 16.12 -8.05 -10.14
C LEU A 75 16.32 -8.37 -8.65
N PHE A 76 17.45 -8.97 -8.29
CA PHE A 76 17.84 -9.19 -6.90
C PHE A 76 18.08 -7.86 -6.17
N THR A 77 18.89 -6.96 -6.72
CA THR A 77 19.16 -5.65 -6.10
C THR A 77 17.88 -4.84 -5.90
N PHE A 78 16.98 -4.85 -6.88
CA PHE A 78 15.68 -4.20 -6.77
C PHE A 78 14.82 -4.81 -5.65
N SER A 79 14.70 -6.14 -5.63
CA SER A 79 13.95 -6.87 -4.61
C SER A 79 14.55 -6.69 -3.21
N LEU A 80 15.88 -6.58 -3.12
CA LEU A 80 16.60 -6.30 -1.88
C LEU A 80 16.23 -4.92 -1.33
N ILE A 81 16.30 -3.87 -2.17
CA ILE A 81 15.97 -2.49 -1.77
C ILE A 81 14.51 -2.39 -1.35
N VAL A 82 13.58 -2.92 -2.16
CA VAL A 82 12.14 -2.90 -1.88
C VAL A 82 11.83 -3.70 -0.63
N GLY A 83 12.40 -4.90 -0.49
CA GLY A 83 12.22 -5.76 0.68
C GLY A 83 12.71 -5.11 1.96
N LEU A 84 13.92 -4.53 1.97
CA LEU A 84 14.45 -3.79 3.13
C LEU A 84 13.61 -2.57 3.47
N GLY A 85 13.07 -1.87 2.47
CA GLY A 85 12.12 -0.79 2.66
C GLY A 85 10.84 -1.27 3.34
N ALA A 86 10.26 -2.37 2.86
CA ALA A 86 9.06 -2.99 3.44
C ALA A 86 9.29 -3.45 4.89
N VAL A 87 10.42 -4.11 5.18
CA VAL A 87 10.78 -4.52 6.54
C VAL A 87 10.95 -3.31 7.47
N SER A 88 11.69 -2.30 7.02
CA SER A 88 11.92 -1.09 7.81
C SER A 88 10.61 -0.36 8.12
N PHE A 89 9.73 -0.24 7.13
CA PHE A 89 8.41 0.39 7.30
C PHE A 89 7.50 -0.45 8.21
N GLY A 90 7.51 -1.79 8.07
CA GLY A 90 6.73 -2.68 8.94
C GLY A 90 7.19 -2.61 10.40
N ILE A 91 8.51 -2.58 10.65
CA ILE A 91 9.07 -2.39 12.00
C ILE A 91 8.64 -1.03 12.56
N TYR A 92 8.72 0.02 11.73
CA TYR A 92 8.30 1.36 12.11
C TYR A 92 6.80 1.42 12.48
N ALA A 93 5.94 0.79 11.67
CA ALA A 93 4.49 0.72 11.91
C ALA A 93 4.15 -0.03 13.21
N ILE A 94 4.89 -1.09 13.55
CA ILE A 94 4.70 -1.84 14.80
C ILE A 94 5.19 -1.02 16.02
N LYS A 95 6.35 -0.37 15.91
CA LYS A 95 6.99 0.36 17.02
C LYS A 95 6.29 1.67 17.34
N GLN A 96 5.72 2.34 16.34
CA GLN A 96 5.06 3.62 16.51
C GLN A 96 3.65 3.61 15.87
N PRO A 97 2.71 2.82 16.41
CA PRO A 97 1.38 2.67 15.85
C PRO A 97 0.46 3.87 16.18
N ASN A 98 1.01 5.00 16.66
CA ASN A 98 0.24 6.16 17.13
C ASN A 98 0.71 7.50 16.53
N ILE A 99 1.39 7.48 15.38
CA ILE A 99 1.98 8.70 14.79
C ILE A 99 0.93 9.52 14.04
N LYS A 100 1.17 10.84 13.99
CA LYS A 100 0.56 11.88 13.14
C LYS A 100 0.08 11.46 11.73
N TRP A 101 0.66 10.45 11.09
CA TRP A 101 0.15 9.93 9.81
C TRP A 101 -1.22 9.27 9.99
N MET A 102 -1.49 8.54 11.09
CA MET A 102 -2.83 8.03 11.42
C MET A 102 -3.83 9.13 11.77
N ARG A 103 -3.39 10.20 12.43
CA ARG A 103 -4.24 11.39 12.61
C ARG A 103 -4.61 12.02 11.27
N SER A 104 -3.72 12.04 10.27
CA SER A 104 -4.09 12.47 8.92
C SER A 104 -5.07 11.51 8.23
N LEU A 105 -5.15 10.26 8.69
CA LEU A 105 -6.16 9.28 8.27
C LEU A 105 -7.49 9.45 8.99
N GLY A 106 -7.59 10.35 9.97
CA GLY A 106 -8.79 10.57 10.78
C GLY A 106 -9.00 9.52 11.87
N VAL A 107 -7.98 8.70 12.17
CA VAL A 107 -8.05 7.71 13.24
C VAL A 107 -7.86 8.42 14.58
N LYS A 108 -8.87 8.32 15.46
CA LYS A 108 -8.78 8.79 16.84
C LYS A 108 -7.81 7.91 17.63
N GLU A 109 -6.95 8.54 18.43
CA GLU A 109 -5.78 7.98 19.12
C GLU A 109 -6.09 6.88 20.17
N GLN A 110 -7.36 6.52 20.33
CA GLN A 110 -7.88 5.60 21.34
C GLN A 110 -8.53 4.34 20.76
N ASP A 111 -8.51 4.14 19.44
CA ASP A 111 -9.11 2.95 18.83
C ASP A 111 -8.14 1.75 18.93
N HIS A 112 -8.40 0.89 19.92
CA HIS A 112 -7.56 -0.25 20.25
C HIS A 112 -7.49 -1.26 19.09
N ASP A 113 -8.58 -1.38 18.32
CA ASP A 113 -8.70 -2.31 17.20
C ASP A 113 -7.84 -1.85 16.02
N ILE A 114 -7.78 -0.54 15.76
CA ILE A 114 -6.96 0.02 14.68
C ILE A 114 -5.47 -0.12 15.01
N THR A 115 -5.10 0.09 16.27
CA THR A 115 -3.72 -0.12 16.74
C THR A 115 -3.29 -1.58 16.56
N TRP A 116 -4.17 -2.53 16.86
CA TRP A 116 -3.91 -3.95 16.65
C TRP A 116 -3.79 -4.30 15.17
N PHE A 117 -4.69 -3.77 14.34
CA PHE A 117 -4.67 -3.98 12.89
C PHE A 117 -3.38 -3.46 12.24
N ILE A 118 -2.87 -2.30 12.67
CA ILE A 118 -1.63 -1.73 12.13
C ILE A 118 -0.41 -2.56 12.52
N LYS A 119 -0.38 -3.07 13.75
CA LYS A 119 0.66 -4.03 14.16
C LYS A 119 0.60 -5.29 13.31
N LEU A 120 -0.59 -5.83 13.05
CA LEU A 120 -0.77 -6.98 12.17
C LEU A 120 -0.30 -6.69 10.74
N ALA A 121 -0.71 -5.56 10.16
CA ALA A 121 -0.29 -5.13 8.84
C ALA A 121 1.24 -4.94 8.74
N GLY A 122 1.86 -4.38 9.79
CA GLY A 122 3.30 -4.25 9.88
C GLY A 122 4.01 -5.61 9.91
N ILE A 123 3.48 -6.60 10.65
CA ILE A 123 4.03 -7.97 10.67
C ILE A 123 3.94 -8.61 9.29
N ILE A 124 2.77 -8.52 8.65
CA ILE A 124 2.56 -9.05 7.29
C ILE A 124 3.55 -8.41 6.31
N LEU A 125 3.78 -7.10 6.42
CA LEU A 125 4.71 -6.38 5.56
C LEU A 125 6.17 -6.82 5.79
N ILE A 126 6.57 -7.09 7.03
CA ILE A 126 7.89 -7.65 7.34
C ILE A 126 8.06 -9.04 6.72
N ILE A 127 7.07 -9.92 6.90
CA ILE A 127 7.10 -11.27 6.35
C ILE A 127 7.19 -11.20 4.83
N PHE A 128 6.36 -10.38 4.20
CA PHE A 128 6.35 -10.18 2.75
C PHE A 128 7.69 -9.65 2.24
N GLY A 129 8.23 -8.59 2.86
CA GLY A 129 9.53 -8.03 2.49
C GLY A 129 10.67 -9.04 2.61
N THR A 130 10.67 -9.84 3.68
CA THR A 130 11.67 -10.89 3.92
C THR A 130 11.56 -12.00 2.86
N LEU A 131 10.35 -12.45 2.55
CA LEU A 131 10.10 -13.46 1.50
C LEU A 131 10.50 -12.95 0.12
N CYS A 132 10.23 -11.68 -0.21
CA CYS A 132 10.68 -11.08 -1.46
C CYS A 132 12.22 -11.15 -1.60
N ILE A 133 12.96 -10.83 -0.54
CA ILE A 133 14.43 -10.92 -0.55
C ILE A 133 14.87 -12.37 -0.76
N LEU A 134 14.36 -13.30 0.06
CA LEU A 134 14.70 -14.73 0.01
C LEU A 134 14.42 -15.34 -1.36
N LEU A 135 13.21 -15.14 -1.90
CA LEU A 135 12.81 -15.66 -3.20
C LEU A 135 13.57 -14.98 -4.33
N SER A 136 13.98 -13.72 -4.18
CA SER A 136 14.79 -13.05 -5.20
C SER A 136 16.24 -13.56 -5.23
N ALA A 137 16.75 -14.12 -4.13
CA ALA A 137 18.13 -14.62 -4.06
C ALA A 137 18.41 -15.76 -5.04
N GLN A 138 17.37 -16.51 -5.46
CA GLN A 138 17.51 -17.52 -6.50
C GLN A 138 17.99 -16.93 -7.84
N HIS A 139 17.76 -15.63 -8.09
CA HIS A 139 18.17 -14.95 -9.32
C HIS A 139 19.63 -14.47 -9.30
N LEU A 140 20.38 -14.67 -8.21
CA LEU A 140 21.83 -14.44 -8.16
C LEU A 140 22.64 -15.61 -8.72
N PHE A 141 22.10 -16.82 -8.66
CA PHE A 141 22.81 -18.07 -8.95
C PHE A 141 22.31 -18.76 -10.24
N VAL A 142 21.41 -18.11 -10.98
CA VAL A 142 20.87 -18.54 -12.29
C VAL A 142 21.34 -17.57 -13.35
#